data_AF-A0A095C2X0-F1
#
_entry.id   AF-A0A095C2X0-F1
#
_cell.length_a   1.000
_cell.length_b   1.000
_cell.length_c   1.000
_cell.angle_alpha   90.00
_cell.angle_beta   90.00
_cell.angle_gamma   90.00
#
_symmetry.space_group_name_H-M   'P 1'
#
loop_
_entity.id
_entity.type
_entity.pdbx_description
1 polymer ?
#
loop_
_entity_poly.entity_id
_entity_poly.type
_entity_poly.pdbx_seq_one_letter_code
_entity_poly.pdbx_strand_id
1 'polypeptide(L)'
;WVQVVRKKSRDIEGNPAPVKVVEKSKADHGDRSAIFHRIKENESSEPKAHFEHDIVLIRQLLNQLMPQNMTGVTLLKVYRLGSLADSKPKHSRLLKVVFGSSNERDLILQNGHKLKGSGVFIRKDLPLADRVKRREAEKELQLRLDAGEKDLKIVNFRVVRFRQRMMPEPLWVKHEGT
;
A
#
# COMPACT_ATOMS: atom_id res chain seq x y z
N TRP A 1 11.46 -16.94 17.41
CA TRP A 1 12.02 -17.88 16.41
C TRP A 1 11.16 -17.80 15.16
N VAL A 2 11.69 -17.28 14.04
CA VAL A 2 10.95 -17.16 12.77
C VAL A 2 11.62 -18.09 11.75
N GLN A 3 10.88 -19.06 11.22
CA GLN A 3 11.35 -19.99 10.21
C GLN A 3 11.14 -19.42 8.81
N VAL A 4 12.24 -19.21 8.08
CA VAL A 4 12.23 -18.84 6.66
C VAL A 4 12.53 -20.09 5.85
N VAL A 5 11.50 -20.68 5.23
CA VAL A 5 11.66 -21.87 4.37
C VAL A 5 11.97 -21.42 2.94
N ARG A 6 13.19 -21.65 2.47
CA ARG A 6 13.59 -21.49 1.06
C ARG A 6 13.38 -22.80 0.31
N LYS A 7 12.60 -22.78 -0.77
CA LYS A 7 12.41 -23.92 -1.68
C LYS A 7 13.45 -23.85 -2.81
N LYS A 8 14.32 -24.86 -2.91
CA LYS A 8 15.28 -25.06 -4.02
C LYS A 8 14.53 -25.43 -5.31
N SER A 9 14.80 -24.74 -6.42
CA SER A 9 14.44 -25.20 -7.76
C SER A 9 15.48 -26.19 -8.28
N ARG A 10 15.04 -27.24 -8.98
CA ARG A 10 15.89 -28.17 -9.72
C ARG A 10 15.91 -27.74 -11.19
N ASP A 11 17.08 -27.76 -11.79
CA ASP A 11 17.32 -27.48 -13.21
C ASP A 11 16.79 -28.63 -14.07
N ILE A 12 16.12 -28.30 -15.18
CA ILE A 12 15.80 -29.24 -16.25
C ILE A 12 16.16 -28.58 -17.58
N GLU A 13 17.13 -29.20 -18.25
CA GLU A 13 17.66 -28.93 -19.58
C GLU A 13 16.72 -29.55 -20.65
N GLY A 14 16.39 -28.82 -21.73
CA GLY A 14 15.69 -29.38 -22.91
C GLY A 14 14.77 -28.42 -23.71
N ASN A 15 15.25 -27.98 -24.88
CA ASN A 15 14.66 -27.39 -26.12
C ASN A 15 13.27 -26.66 -26.14
N PRO A 16 13.10 -25.56 -26.92
CA PRO A 16 11.95 -24.67 -26.81
C PRO A 16 10.77 -25.11 -27.70
N ALA A 17 9.76 -25.73 -27.11
CA ALA A 17 8.41 -25.67 -27.67
C ALA A 17 7.83 -24.26 -27.42
N PRO A 18 6.93 -23.73 -28.29
CA PRO A 18 6.28 -22.45 -28.05
C PRO A 18 5.47 -22.57 -26.76
N VAL A 19 6.04 -22.03 -25.68
CA VAL A 19 5.45 -22.00 -24.36
C VAL A 19 4.17 -21.20 -24.50
N LYS A 20 3.04 -21.90 -24.59
CA LYS A 20 1.77 -21.32 -24.13
C LYS A 20 2.06 -20.84 -22.73
N VAL A 21 2.18 -19.52 -22.56
CA VAL A 21 2.30 -18.88 -21.26
C VAL A 21 0.98 -19.12 -20.56
N VAL A 22 0.85 -20.32 -20.02
CA VAL A 22 -0.04 -20.60 -18.91
C VAL A 22 0.57 -19.78 -17.79
N GLU A 23 0.04 -18.57 -17.65
CA GLU A 23 0.24 -17.71 -16.50
C GLU A 23 -0.17 -18.55 -15.29
N LYS A 24 0.80 -19.29 -14.74
CA LYS A 24 0.65 -20.05 -13.50
C LYS A 24 0.10 -19.04 -12.53
N SER A 25 -1.17 -19.19 -12.14
CA SER A 25 -1.83 -18.30 -11.22
C SER A 25 -0.99 -18.25 -9.95
N LYS A 26 -0.15 -17.22 -9.83
CA LYS A 26 0.48 -16.88 -8.57
C LYS A 26 -0.70 -16.65 -7.65
N ALA A 27 -0.93 -17.57 -6.72
CA ALA A 27 -2.06 -17.52 -5.81
C ALA A 27 -2.24 -16.06 -5.36
N ASP A 28 -3.34 -15.45 -5.80
CA ASP A 28 -3.57 -14.03 -5.57
C ASP A 28 -3.82 -13.86 -4.08
N HIS A 29 -2.80 -13.41 -3.36
CA HIS A 29 -2.90 -13.14 -1.93
C HIS A 29 -3.46 -11.74 -1.65
N GLY A 30 -4.15 -11.12 -2.63
CA GLY A 30 -4.69 -9.76 -2.51
C GLY A 30 -5.59 -9.57 -1.28
N ASP A 31 -6.38 -10.59 -0.93
CA ASP A 31 -7.25 -10.64 0.25
C ASP A 31 -6.53 -10.41 1.59
N ARG A 32 -5.27 -10.87 1.68
CA ARG A 32 -4.38 -10.73 2.84
C ARG A 32 -3.17 -9.84 2.56
N SER A 33 -3.22 -9.03 1.51
CA SER A 33 -2.15 -8.11 1.14
C SER A 33 -2.50 -6.65 1.43
N ALA A 34 -1.49 -5.87 1.80
CA ALA A 34 -1.57 -4.42 1.84
C ALA A 34 -0.46 -3.78 1.00
N ILE A 35 -0.76 -2.61 0.46
CA ILE A 35 0.14 -1.79 -0.34
C ILE A 35 0.55 -0.57 0.46
N PHE A 36 1.84 -0.48 0.73
CA PHE A 36 2.48 0.65 1.40
C PHE A 36 3.01 1.62 0.35
N HIS A 37 2.62 2.88 0.48
CA HIS A 37 2.98 3.97 -0.40
C HIS A 37 4.07 4.83 0.25
N ARG A 38 4.93 5.43 -0.58
CA ARG A 38 5.98 6.39 -0.16
C ARG A 38 6.98 5.79 0.84
N ILE A 39 7.25 4.49 0.75
CA ILE A 39 8.34 3.86 1.50
C ILE A 39 9.65 4.17 0.80
N LYS A 40 10.61 4.77 1.50
CA LYS A 40 11.93 5.10 0.96
C LYS A 40 12.60 3.85 0.40
N GLU A 41 13.10 3.93 -0.83
CA GLU A 41 13.90 2.84 -1.42
C GLU A 41 15.34 2.93 -0.94
N ASN A 42 15.99 1.78 -0.87
CA ASN A 42 17.44 1.71 -0.69
C ASN A 42 18.13 2.03 -2.02
N GLU A 43 19.24 2.76 -1.97
CA GLU A 43 20.05 3.17 -3.12
C GLU A 43 21.23 2.22 -3.39
N SER A 44 21.43 1.20 -2.54
CA SER A 44 22.41 0.14 -2.77
C SER A 44 22.20 -0.54 -4.13
N SER A 45 23.25 -1.08 -4.73
CA SER A 45 23.16 -1.93 -5.92
C SER A 45 22.87 -3.40 -5.58
N GLU A 46 22.93 -3.79 -4.30
CA GLU A 46 22.80 -5.17 -3.88
C GLU A 46 21.34 -5.58 -3.59
N PRO A 47 20.79 -6.60 -4.28
CA PRO A 47 19.43 -7.09 -4.05
C PRO A 47 19.12 -7.46 -2.58
N LYS A 48 20.11 -8.01 -1.88
CA LYS A 48 19.98 -8.42 -0.48
C LYS A 48 19.80 -7.21 0.44
N ALA A 49 20.58 -6.15 0.23
CA ALA A 49 20.48 -4.92 0.99
C ALA A 49 19.12 -4.21 0.80
N HIS A 50 18.54 -4.26 -0.42
CA HIS A 50 17.18 -3.75 -0.63
C HIS A 50 16.14 -4.54 0.16
N PHE A 51 16.22 -5.87 0.12
CA PHE A 51 15.25 -6.73 0.81
C PHE A 51 15.31 -6.55 2.32
N GLU A 52 16.51 -6.52 2.90
CA GLU A 52 16.71 -6.33 4.34
C GLU A 52 16.22 -4.96 4.80
N HIS A 53 16.53 -3.90 4.03
CA HIS A 53 16.03 -2.55 4.27
C HIS A 53 14.49 -2.49 4.30
N ASP A 54 13.83 -3.10 3.31
CA ASP A 54 12.37 -3.13 3.24
C ASP A 54 11.75 -3.87 4.44
N ILE A 55 12.36 -4.99 4.86
CA ILE A 55 11.91 -5.75 6.04
C ILE A 55 12.06 -4.93 7.32
N VAL A 56 13.19 -4.24 7.51
CA VAL A 56 13.44 -3.41 8.69
C VAL A 56 12.44 -2.25 8.76
N LEU A 57 12.21 -1.56 7.65
CA LEU A 57 11.23 -0.46 7.60
C LEU A 57 9.81 -0.93 7.90
N ILE A 58 9.40 -2.07 7.33
CA ILE A 58 8.07 -2.62 7.62
C ILE A 58 7.93 -2.98 9.09
N ARG A 59 8.95 -3.59 9.72
CA ARG A 59 8.91 -3.90 11.16
C ARG A 59 8.75 -2.64 12.01
N GLN A 60 9.49 -1.58 11.70
CA GLN A 60 9.38 -0.29 12.41
C GLN A 60 7.97 0.31 12.27
N LEU A 61 7.41 0.29 11.06
CA LEU A 61 6.04 0.77 10.82
C LEU A 61 5.00 -0.07 11.56
N LEU A 62 5.15 -1.39 11.57
CA LEU A 62 4.25 -2.29 12.31
C LEU A 62 4.29 -2.01 13.82
N ASN A 63 5.47 -1.74 14.37
CA ASN A 63 5.61 -1.36 15.78
C ASN A 63 4.88 -0.05 16.10
N GLN A 64 4.89 0.93 15.20
CA GLN A 64 4.13 2.18 15.36
C GLN A 64 2.62 1.95 15.27
N LEU A 65 2.18 1.05 14.39
CA LEU A 65 0.76 0.72 14.21
C LEU A 65 0.20 -0.05 15.41
N MET A 66 1.01 -0.92 16.02
CA MET A 66 0.59 -1.86 17.07
C MET A 66 1.61 -1.98 18.22
N PRO A 67 1.83 -0.91 19.00
CA PRO A 67 2.88 -0.89 20.03
C PRO A 67 2.63 -1.83 21.23
N GLN A 68 1.38 -2.26 21.48
CA GLN A 68 0.99 -3.05 22.67
C GLN A 68 0.57 -4.51 22.34
N ASN A 69 0.34 -4.85 21.06
CA ASN A 69 -0.19 -6.16 20.63
C ASN A 69 0.81 -6.88 19.71
N MET A 70 2.06 -7.05 20.15
CA MET A 70 3.12 -7.67 19.33
C MET A 70 2.90 -9.16 19.02
N THR A 71 1.94 -9.80 19.66
CA THR A 71 1.64 -11.22 19.42
C THR A 71 0.89 -11.38 18.09
N GLY A 72 1.63 -11.61 17.00
CA GLY A 72 1.11 -12.37 15.86
C GLY A 72 0.71 -11.60 14.61
N VAL A 73 1.56 -10.68 14.11
CA VAL A 73 1.49 -10.32 12.67
C VAL A 73 2.52 -11.14 11.92
N THR A 74 2.06 -12.05 11.08
CA THR A 74 2.93 -12.96 10.32
C THR A 74 3.21 -12.34 8.95
N LEU A 75 4.47 -12.00 8.66
CA LEU A 75 4.87 -11.54 7.33
C LEU A 75 5.24 -12.74 6.45
N LEU A 76 4.43 -13.05 5.45
CA LEU A 76 4.71 -14.12 4.50
C LEU A 76 5.65 -13.68 3.38
N LYS A 77 5.38 -12.49 2.80
CA LYS A 77 6.15 -11.94 1.68
C LYS A 77 6.18 -10.42 1.75
N VAL A 78 7.33 -9.85 1.39
CA VAL A 78 7.53 -8.41 1.25
C VAL A 78 8.30 -8.19 -0.04
N TYR A 79 7.74 -7.41 -0.96
CA TYR A 79 8.38 -7.11 -2.25
C TYR A 79 7.83 -5.85 -2.88
N ARG A 80 8.67 -5.16 -3.65
CA ARG A 80 8.29 -3.96 -4.41
C ARG A 80 7.51 -4.34 -5.67
N LEU A 81 6.55 -3.50 -6.04
CA LEU A 81 5.80 -3.62 -7.29
C LEU A 81 6.46 -2.78 -8.38
N GLY A 82 6.63 -3.38 -9.57
CA GLY A 82 7.24 -2.74 -10.73
C GLY A 82 8.78 -2.87 -10.78
N SER A 83 9.33 -2.52 -11.93
CA SER A 83 10.79 -2.49 -12.14
C SER A 83 11.39 -1.19 -11.60
N LEU A 84 12.64 -1.25 -11.14
CA LEU A 84 13.38 -0.06 -10.71
C LEU A 84 13.57 0.93 -11.88
N ALA A 85 13.75 0.41 -13.09
CA ALA A 85 13.93 1.20 -14.31
C ALA A 85 12.71 2.08 -14.66
N ASP A 86 11.51 1.67 -14.23
CA ASP A 86 10.26 2.39 -14.51
C ASP A 86 9.94 3.44 -13.42
N SER A 87 10.75 3.50 -12.35
CA SER A 87 10.52 4.42 -11.25
C SER A 87 10.94 5.83 -11.65
N LYS A 88 10.00 6.77 -11.58
CA LYS A 88 10.31 8.20 -11.72
C LYS A 88 11.21 8.62 -10.54
N PRO A 89 12.19 9.52 -10.73
CA PRO A 89 13.21 9.84 -9.71
C PRO A 89 12.67 10.27 -8.34
N LYS A 90 11.43 10.78 -8.28
CA LYS A 90 10.78 11.27 -7.06
C LYS A 90 9.71 10.33 -6.50
N HIS A 91 9.51 9.17 -7.11
CA HIS A 91 8.44 8.24 -6.76
C HIS A 91 9.01 6.87 -6.42
N SER A 92 9.06 6.56 -5.12
CA SER A 92 9.36 5.21 -4.69
C SER A 92 8.26 4.24 -5.13
N ARG A 93 8.69 3.04 -5.55
CA ARG A 93 7.81 1.93 -5.89
C ARG A 93 6.98 1.53 -4.68
N LEU A 94 5.77 1.09 -4.99
CA LEU A 94 4.84 0.57 -4.00
C LEU A 94 5.42 -0.70 -3.37
N LEU A 95 5.34 -0.82 -2.05
CA LEU A 95 5.77 -2.00 -1.32
C LEU A 95 4.54 -2.86 -1.00
N LYS A 96 4.48 -4.07 -1.55
CA LYS A 96 3.43 -5.05 -1.26
C LYS A 96 3.88 -5.95 -0.12
N VAL A 97 3.04 -6.05 0.89
CA VAL A 97 3.23 -6.93 2.06
C VAL A 97 2.08 -7.92 2.11
N VAL A 98 2.43 -9.21 2.22
CA VAL A 98 1.49 -10.32 2.36
C VAL A 98 1.53 -10.80 3.80
N PHE A 99 0.38 -10.74 4.47
CA PHE A 99 0.22 -11.16 5.86
C PHE A 99 -0.22 -12.63 5.96
N GLY A 100 -0.17 -13.20 7.17
CA GLY A 100 -0.59 -14.57 7.43
C GLY A 100 -2.07 -14.78 7.15
N SER A 101 -2.89 -13.79 7.53
CA SER A 101 -4.34 -13.80 7.37
C SER A 101 -4.90 -12.46 6.89
N SER A 102 -6.14 -12.48 6.39
CA SER A 102 -6.90 -11.26 6.08
C SER A 102 -7.17 -10.42 7.33
N ASN A 103 -7.40 -11.05 8.48
CA ASN A 103 -7.64 -10.37 9.77
C ASN A 103 -6.43 -9.53 10.21
N GLU A 104 -5.22 -10.09 10.09
CA GLU A 104 -3.98 -9.34 10.35
C GLU A 104 -3.90 -8.10 9.44
N ARG A 105 -4.19 -8.28 8.14
CA ARG A 105 -4.20 -7.18 7.16
C ARG A 105 -5.24 -6.11 7.50
N ASP A 106 -6.45 -6.51 7.87
CA ASP A 106 -7.54 -5.59 8.23
C ASP A 106 -7.22 -4.81 9.51
N LEU A 107 -6.61 -5.45 10.51
CA LEU A 107 -6.14 -4.78 11.74
C LEU A 107 -5.06 -3.73 11.45
N ILE A 108 -4.12 -4.03 10.56
CA ILE A 108 -3.10 -3.06 10.10
C ILE A 108 -3.74 -1.87 9.39
N LEU A 109 -4.74 -2.11 8.52
CA LEU A 109 -5.45 -1.04 7.83
C LEU A 109 -6.25 -0.15 8.80
N GLN A 110 -6.94 -0.74 9.79
CA GLN A 110 -7.67 0.01 10.81
C GLN A 110 -6.75 0.94 11.61
N ASN A 111 -5.54 0.47 11.94
CA ASN A 111 -4.52 1.26 12.64
C ASN A 111 -3.77 2.24 11.74
N GLY A 112 -4.00 2.24 10.41
CA GLY A 112 -3.27 3.07 9.45
C GLY A 112 -3.31 4.57 9.75
N HIS A 113 -4.34 5.04 10.47
CA HIS A 113 -4.43 6.42 10.93
C HIS A 113 -3.28 6.85 11.85
N LYS A 114 -2.61 5.91 12.54
CA LYS A 114 -1.45 6.18 13.40
C LYS A 114 -0.19 6.57 12.61
N LEU A 115 -0.19 6.35 11.29
CA LEU A 115 0.87 6.82 10.41
C LEU A 115 0.61 8.22 9.86
N LYS A 116 -0.46 8.91 10.28
CA LYS A 116 -0.65 10.33 9.93
C LYS A 116 0.56 11.14 10.39
N GLY A 117 1.10 11.95 9.50
CA GLY A 117 2.31 12.76 9.74
C GLY A 117 3.62 12.11 9.28
N SER A 118 3.68 10.78 9.12
CA SER A 118 4.90 10.11 8.60
C SER A 118 5.05 10.20 7.08
N GLY A 119 3.99 10.62 6.38
CA GLY A 119 3.93 10.64 4.92
C GLY A 119 3.72 9.27 4.27
N VAL A 120 3.68 8.18 5.05
CA VAL A 120 3.41 6.81 4.59
C VAL A 120 1.91 6.54 4.62
N PHE A 121 1.40 5.89 3.57
CA PHE A 121 -0.01 5.50 3.48
C PHE A 121 -0.14 4.01 3.16
N ILE A 122 -1.10 3.36 3.82
CA ILE A 122 -1.42 1.95 3.62
C ILE A 122 -2.78 1.83 2.96
N ARG A 123 -2.89 0.96 1.95
CA ARG A 123 -4.15 0.63 1.30
C ARG A 123 -4.30 -0.88 1.15
N LYS A 124 -5.55 -1.33 1.07
CA LYS A 124 -5.86 -2.71 0.68
C LYS A 124 -5.33 -2.97 -0.73
N ASP A 125 -4.81 -4.18 -0.96
CA ASP A 125 -4.56 -4.63 -2.32
C ASP A 125 -5.89 -4.98 -3.01
N LEU A 126 -6.22 -4.22 -4.05
CA LEU A 126 -7.49 -4.38 -4.76
C LEU A 126 -7.40 -5.52 -5.78
N PRO A 127 -8.50 -6.26 -6.01
CA PRO A 127 -8.58 -7.20 -7.12
C PRO A 127 -8.48 -6.47 -8.47
N LEU A 128 -8.13 -7.20 -9.53
CA LEU A 128 -7.84 -6.61 -10.84
C LEU A 128 -8.98 -5.72 -11.37
N ALA A 129 -10.23 -6.18 -11.27
CA ALA A 129 -11.40 -5.42 -11.72
C ALA A 129 -11.52 -4.06 -11.03
N ASP A 130 -11.26 -4.01 -9.72
CA ASP A 130 -11.31 -2.79 -8.94
C ASP A 130 -10.08 -1.90 -9.17
N ARG A 131 -8.92 -2.49 -9.48
CA ARG A 131 -7.73 -1.73 -9.91
C ARG A 131 -7.98 -0.97 -11.21
N VAL A 132 -8.69 -1.58 -12.16
CA VAL A 132 -9.06 -0.92 -13.43
C VAL A 132 -9.97 0.27 -13.16
N LYS A 133 -11.07 0.07 -12.42
CA LYS A 133 -11.98 1.15 -12.02
C LYS A 133 -11.26 2.28 -11.27
N ARG A 134 -10.33 1.91 -10.38
CA ARG A 134 -9.52 2.87 -9.63
C ARG A 134 -8.63 3.71 -10.54
N ARG A 135 -7.97 3.07 -11.51
CA ARG A 135 -7.10 3.75 -12.48
C ARG A 135 -7.90 4.73 -13.33
N GLU A 136 -9.09 4.35 -13.77
CA GLU A 136 -9.99 5.22 -14.54
C GLU A 136 -10.40 6.44 -13.70
N ALA A 137 -10.81 6.24 -12.45
CA ALA A 137 -11.14 7.34 -11.54
C ALA A 137 -9.94 8.26 -11.24
N GLU A 138 -8.71 7.73 -11.19
CA GLU A 138 -7.49 8.54 -11.01
C GLU A 138 -7.16 9.37 -12.25
N LYS A 139 -7.37 8.82 -13.45
CA LYS A 139 -7.24 9.59 -14.70
C LYS A 139 -8.28 10.71 -14.76
N GLU A 140 -9.54 10.41 -14.45
CA GLU A 140 -10.61 11.41 -14.41
C GLU A 140 -10.30 12.51 -13.39
N LEU A 141 -9.83 12.13 -12.19
CA LEU A 141 -9.45 13.09 -11.16
C LEU A 141 -8.35 14.03 -11.66
N GLN A 142 -7.30 13.49 -12.28
CA GLN A 142 -6.21 14.31 -12.80
C GLN A 142 -6.70 15.28 -13.88
N LEU A 143 -7.49 14.80 -14.85
CA LEU A 143 -8.06 15.65 -15.90
C LEU A 143 -8.88 16.82 -15.34
N ARG A 144 -9.70 16.58 -14.31
CA ARG A 144 -10.52 17.62 -13.69
C ARG A 144 -9.69 18.60 -12.85
N LEU A 145 -8.65 18.11 -12.16
CA LEU A 145 -7.68 18.98 -11.47
C LEU A 145 -6.93 19.87 -12.47
N ASP A 146 -6.53 19.32 -13.61
CA ASP A 146 -5.85 20.07 -14.68
C ASP A 146 -6.80 21.10 -15.33
N ALA A 147 -8.10 20.83 -15.36
CA ALA A 147 -9.14 21.78 -15.75
C ALA A 147 -9.43 22.86 -14.69
N GLY A 148 -8.74 22.84 -13.54
CA GLY A 148 -8.86 23.83 -12.48
C GLY A 148 -9.95 23.56 -11.45
N GLU A 149 -10.62 22.41 -11.49
CA GLU A 149 -11.58 22.04 -10.45
C GLU A 149 -10.89 21.80 -9.09
N LYS A 150 -11.53 22.22 -8.01
CA LYS A 150 -11.02 22.10 -6.64
C LYS A 150 -11.90 21.21 -5.77
N ASP A 151 -11.35 20.76 -4.65
CA ASP A 151 -12.03 19.95 -3.63
C ASP A 151 -12.53 18.58 -4.13
N LEU A 152 -11.80 17.97 -5.08
CA LEU A 152 -12.12 16.66 -5.63
C LEU A 152 -11.46 15.53 -4.83
N LYS A 153 -12.17 14.41 -4.69
CA LYS A 153 -11.64 13.17 -4.13
C LYS A 153 -12.29 11.96 -4.80
N ILE A 154 -11.61 10.82 -4.76
CA ILE A 154 -12.21 9.56 -5.24
C ILE A 154 -12.88 8.84 -4.07
N VAL A 155 -14.16 8.54 -4.21
CA VAL A 155 -14.96 7.71 -3.29
C VAL A 155 -15.64 6.63 -4.09
N ASN A 156 -15.51 5.36 -3.69
CA ASN A 156 -16.13 4.22 -4.37
C ASN A 156 -15.91 4.22 -5.89
N PHE A 157 -14.66 4.47 -6.31
CA PHE A 157 -14.24 4.56 -7.72
C PHE A 157 -14.91 5.67 -8.53
N ARG A 158 -15.43 6.71 -7.88
CA ARG A 158 -16.00 7.91 -8.53
C ARG A 158 -15.32 9.17 -8.05
N VAL A 159 -15.08 10.12 -8.94
CA VAL A 159 -14.57 11.45 -8.57
C VAL A 159 -15.74 12.30 -8.07
N VAL A 160 -15.70 12.64 -6.79
CA VAL A 160 -16.73 13.44 -6.13
C VAL A 160 -16.12 14.73 -5.60
N ARG A 161 -16.91 15.80 -5.64
CA ARG A 161 -16.57 17.06 -4.99
C ARG A 161 -16.95 16.97 -3.52
N PHE A 162 -15.97 17.11 -2.63
CA PHE A 162 -16.23 17.17 -1.21
C PHE A 162 -16.61 18.60 -0.84
N ARG A 163 -17.75 18.76 -0.17
CA ARG A 163 -18.12 20.05 0.42
C ARG A 163 -17.31 20.23 1.69
N GLN A 164 -16.47 21.28 1.75
CA GLN A 164 -16.00 21.78 3.02
C GLN A 164 -17.25 22.13 3.85
N ARG A 165 -17.45 21.46 4.99
CA ARG A 165 -18.43 21.93 5.96
C ARG A 165 -17.90 23.27 6.45
N MET A 166 -18.56 24.37 6.08
CA MET A 166 -18.44 25.58 6.87
C MET A 166 -18.90 25.21 8.27
N MET A 167 -17.97 25.16 9.22
CA MET A 167 -18.34 25.28 10.62
C MET A 167 -18.89 26.71 10.75
N PRO A 168 -20.15 26.93 11.16
CA PRO A 168 -20.56 28.26 11.56
C PRO A 168 -19.60 28.71 12.67
N GLU A 169 -19.14 29.97 12.60
CA GLU A 169 -18.29 30.54 13.64
C GLU A 169 -18.94 30.28 15.01
N PRO A 170 -18.19 29.76 16.00
CA PRO A 170 -18.72 29.63 17.35
C PRO A 170 -19.04 31.05 17.86
N LEU A 171 -20.32 31.35 18.01
CA LEU A 171 -20.81 32.52 18.71
C LEU A 171 -20.49 32.34 20.20
N TRP A 172 -19.42 32.99 20.66
CA TRP A 172 -19.13 33.09 22.09
C TRP A 172 -20.16 34.02 22.73
N VAL A 173 -21.16 33.44 23.38
CA VAL A 173 -22.10 34.20 24.21
C VAL A 173 -21.43 34.42 25.56
N LYS A 174 -21.11 35.68 25.89
CA LYS A 174 -20.71 36.06 27.24
C LYS A 174 -21.94 35.96 28.15
N HIS A 175 -21.87 35.10 29.15
CA HIS A 175 -22.79 35.16 30.28
C HIS A 175 -22.23 36.17 31.28
N GLU A 176 -22.93 37.28 31.47
CA GLU A 176 -22.67 38.18 32.60
C GLU A 176 -23.23 37.51 33.85
N GLY A 177 -22.34 37.23 34.80
CA GLY A 177 -22.69 36.63 36.09
C GLY A 177 -23.54 37.59 36.91
N THR A 178 -24.61 37.06 37.49
CA THR A 178 -25.54 37.75 38.40
C THR A 178 -24.92 37.96 39.77
#